data_AF-A0A1C3ETK7-F1
#
_entry.id   AF-A0A1C3ETK7-F1
#
_cell.length_a   1.000
_cell.length_b   1.000
_cell.length_c   1.000
_cell.angle_alpha   90.00
_cell.angle_beta   90.00
_cell.angle_gamma   90.00
#
_symmetry.space_group_name_H-M   'P 1'
#
loop_
_entity.id
_entity.type
_entity.pdbx_description
1 polymer ?
#
loop_
_entity_poly.entity_id
_entity_poly.type
_entity_poly.pdbx_seq_one_letter_code
_entity_poly.pdbx_strand_id
1 'polypeptide(L)'
;MKPNLGGKDFPFQLFPDQGGLLPCGTDDNGNFLFWKTEDNPEAWKIVVADGRGPRWQLFDMGLTDFLANALTKKIRCKIWPSDYPGNRKSFTFECF
;
A
#
# COMPACT_ATOMS: atom_id res chain seq x y z
N MET A 1 6.25 -5.18 14.95
CA MET A 1 7.48 -5.58 14.22
C MET A 1 7.82 -4.44 13.26
N LYS A 2 9.04 -3.89 13.26
CA LYS A 2 9.41 -2.85 12.27
C LYS A 2 9.54 -3.53 10.91
N PRO A 3 8.90 -3.02 9.85
CA PRO A 3 9.01 -3.64 8.53
C PRO A 3 10.47 -3.56 8.07
N ASN A 4 11.06 -4.71 7.72
CA ASN A 4 12.39 -4.77 7.14
C ASN A 4 12.24 -4.54 5.62
N LEU A 5 12.10 -3.28 5.21
CA LEU A 5 11.71 -2.89 3.84
C LEU A 5 12.80 -3.08 2.78
N GLY A 6 13.72 -4.03 2.98
CA GLY A 6 14.86 -4.25 2.09
C GLY A 6 15.90 -3.15 2.27
N GLY A 7 17.00 -3.46 2.94
CA GLY A 7 18.11 -2.54 3.13
C GLY A 7 18.65 -1.94 1.82
N LYS A 8 19.22 -0.73 1.92
CA LYS A 8 19.85 0.12 0.88
C LYS A 8 18.99 0.55 -0.33
N ASP A 9 18.02 -0.24 -0.79
CA ASP A 9 17.31 0.01 -2.06
C ASP A 9 15.87 0.56 -1.90
N PHE A 10 15.41 0.75 -0.66
CA PHE A 10 14.10 1.34 -0.38
C PHE A 10 14.20 2.85 -0.14
N PRO A 11 13.64 3.71 -1.01
CA PRO A 11 13.97 5.14 -1.03
C PRO A 11 13.17 6.00 -0.03
N PHE A 12 12.35 5.39 0.82
CA PHE A 12 11.45 6.13 1.71
C PHE A 12 11.92 6.13 3.16
N GLN A 13 11.83 7.30 3.79
CA GLN A 13 11.92 7.42 5.24
C GLN A 13 10.65 6.90 5.90
N LEU A 14 10.69 6.71 7.21
CA LEU A 14 9.52 6.34 8.01
C LEU A 14 8.97 7.55 8.74
N PHE A 15 7.65 7.64 8.88
CA PHE A 15 7.03 8.64 9.76
C PHE A 15 7.62 8.49 11.18
N PRO A 16 7.99 9.59 11.88
CA PRO A 16 7.56 10.98 11.65
C PRO A 16 8.46 11.85 10.76
N ASP A 17 9.45 11.28 10.06
CA ASP A 17 10.25 12.07 9.12
C ASP A 17 9.34 12.68 8.03
N GLN A 18 9.62 13.91 7.62
CA GLN A 18 8.81 14.60 6.62
C GLN A 18 8.76 13.80 5.32
N GLY A 19 7.55 13.54 4.82
CA GLY A 19 7.36 12.71 3.63
C GLY A 19 7.46 11.19 3.89
N GLY A 20 7.65 10.78 5.15
CA GLY A 20 7.87 9.40 5.54
C GLY A 20 6.62 8.52 5.43
N LEU A 21 6.83 7.21 5.41
CA LEU A 21 5.75 6.22 5.33
C LEU A 21 5.16 5.92 6.72
N LEU A 22 3.84 6.00 6.81
CA LEU A 22 3.05 5.59 7.97
C LEU A 22 2.28 4.30 7.62
N PRO A 23 2.49 3.18 8.34
CA PRO A 23 1.77 1.93 8.05
C PRO A 23 0.26 2.10 8.20
N CYS A 24 -0.51 1.60 7.23
CA CYS A 24 -1.98 1.65 7.25
C CYS A 24 -2.65 0.30 6.95
N GLY A 25 -1.89 -0.72 6.55
CA GLY A 25 -2.40 -2.07 6.39
C GLY A 25 -1.33 -3.07 5.96
N THR A 26 -1.74 -4.33 5.89
CA THR A 26 -0.96 -5.43 5.32
C THR A 26 -1.88 -6.32 4.48
N ASP A 27 -1.33 -7.03 3.51
CA ASP A 27 -2.02 -8.15 2.87
C ASP A 27 -1.64 -9.50 3.51
N ASP A 28 -2.32 -10.56 3.08
CA ASP A 28 -2.13 -11.93 3.57
C ASP A 28 -0.79 -12.56 3.13
N ASN A 29 -0.09 -11.95 2.18
CA ASN A 29 1.23 -12.39 1.73
C ASN A 29 2.38 -11.66 2.47
N GLY A 30 2.05 -10.81 3.46
CA GLY A 30 3.01 -10.08 4.26
C GLY A 30 3.59 -8.85 3.58
N ASN A 31 2.92 -8.31 2.55
CA ASN A 31 3.25 -7.00 2.00
C ASN A 31 2.62 -5.90 2.85
N PHE A 32 3.19 -4.71 2.75
CA PHE A 32 2.77 -3.55 3.53
C PHE A 32 2.05 -2.54 2.66
N LEU A 33 1.00 -1.95 3.21
CA LEU A 33 0.38 -0.72 2.73
C LEU A 33 0.78 0.43 3.66
N PHE A 34 1.21 1.53 3.06
CA PHE A 34 1.56 2.75 3.76
C PHE A 34 0.81 3.95 3.20
N TRP A 35 0.47 4.88 4.08
CA TRP A 35 0.32 6.27 3.68
C TRP A 35 1.70 6.88 3.49
N LYS A 36 1.98 7.44 2.31
CA LYS A 36 3.11 8.35 2.11
C LYS A 36 2.65 9.73 2.56
N THR A 37 3.18 10.17 3.69
CA THR A 37 2.75 11.42 4.30
C THR A 37 3.21 12.63 3.48
N GLU A 38 2.46 13.71 3.56
CA GLU A 38 2.73 15.05 3.05
C GLU A 38 2.16 16.07 4.06
N ASP A 39 2.45 17.36 3.89
CA ASP A 39 2.02 18.39 4.83
C ASP A 39 0.49 18.45 4.99
N ASN A 40 -0.26 18.18 3.91
CA ASN A 40 -1.72 18.06 3.93
C ASN A 40 -2.13 16.58 3.99
N PRO A 41 -2.84 16.12 5.05
CA PRO A 41 -3.35 14.75 5.15
C PRO A 41 -4.23 14.29 3.98
N GLU A 42 -5.00 15.20 3.38
CA GLU A 42 -5.83 14.89 2.21
C GLU A 42 -5.01 14.60 0.94
N ALA A 43 -3.73 14.99 0.93
CA ALA A 43 -2.80 14.70 -0.16
C ALA A 43 -2.01 13.39 0.05
N TRP A 44 -2.25 12.66 1.15
CA TRP A 44 -1.52 11.43 1.43
C TRP A 44 -1.83 10.35 0.39
N LYS A 45 -0.75 9.76 -0.12
CA LYS A 45 -0.78 8.77 -1.21
C LYS A 45 -0.59 7.36 -0.67
N ILE A 46 -0.88 6.35 -1.47
CA ILE A 46 -0.67 4.95 -1.08
C ILE A 46 0.64 4.40 -1.66
N VAL A 47 1.44 3.77 -0.81
CA VAL A 47 2.59 2.94 -1.22
C VAL A 47 2.32 1.50 -0.81
N VAL A 48 2.42 0.58 -1.77
CA VAL A 48 2.44 -0.85 -1.52
C VAL A 48 3.89 -1.33 -1.63
N ALA A 49 4.40 -2.01 -0.61
CA ALA A 49 5.77 -2.50 -0.57
C ALA A 49 5.81 -4.01 -0.30
N ASP A 50 6.69 -4.71 -1.04
CA ASP A 50 7.01 -6.11 -0.82
C ASP A 50 7.65 -6.28 0.56
N GLY A 51 7.08 -7.13 1.40
CA GLY A 51 7.60 -7.35 2.76
C GLY A 51 8.95 -8.08 2.80
N ARG A 52 9.41 -8.63 1.67
CA ARG A 52 10.59 -9.49 1.57
C ARG A 52 11.63 -8.99 0.56
N GLY A 53 11.39 -7.85 -0.09
CA GLY A 53 12.26 -7.33 -1.13
C GLY A 53 12.11 -5.84 -1.36
N PRO A 54 12.94 -5.24 -2.24
CA PRO A 54 12.99 -3.80 -2.44
C PRO A 54 11.86 -3.28 -3.36
N ARG A 55 10.91 -4.14 -3.76
CA ARG A 55 9.86 -3.77 -4.71
C ARG A 55 8.80 -2.95 -4.01
N TRP A 56 8.38 -1.87 -4.65
CA TRP A 56 7.29 -1.03 -4.18
C TRP A 56 6.54 -0.41 -5.36
N GLN A 57 5.34 0.10 -5.08
CA GLN A 57 4.55 0.86 -6.03
C GLN A 57 3.83 2.00 -5.32
N LEU A 58 3.98 3.21 -5.86
CA LEU A 58 3.24 4.40 -5.45
C LEU A 58 1.96 4.53 -6.29
N PHE A 59 0.86 4.88 -5.61
CA PHE A 59 -0.42 5.20 -6.21
C PHE A 59 -0.81 6.63 -5.81
N ASP A 60 -1.03 7.48 -6.81
CA ASP A 60 -1.40 8.89 -6.62
C ASP A 60 -2.90 9.02 -6.32
N MET A 61 -3.34 8.46 -5.20
CA MET A 61 -4.72 8.48 -4.71
C MET A 61 -4.75 8.11 -3.22
N GLY A 62 -5.85 8.49 -2.55
CA GLY A 62 -6.10 8.11 -1.16
C GLY A 62 -6.48 6.63 -0.97
N LEU A 63 -6.55 6.20 0.29
CA LEU A 63 -6.80 4.79 0.64
C LEU A 63 -8.13 4.25 0.07
N THR A 64 -9.21 5.02 0.20
CA THR A 64 -10.54 4.57 -0.25
C THR A 64 -10.60 4.41 -1.75
N ASP A 65 -10.03 5.36 -2.50
CA ASP A 65 -9.93 5.27 -3.96
C ASP A 65 -9.05 4.10 -4.40
N PHE A 66 -7.92 3.90 -3.71
CA PHE A 66 -7.04 2.76 -3.96
C PHE A 66 -7.79 1.44 -3.78
N LEU A 67 -8.50 1.25 -2.66
CA LEU A 67 -9.27 0.04 -2.41
C LEU A 67 -10.40 -0.13 -3.44
N ALA A 68 -11.21 0.90 -3.67
CA ALA A 68 -12.30 0.85 -4.63
C ALA A 68 -11.80 0.49 -6.04
N ASN A 69 -10.73 1.14 -6.51
CA ASN A 69 -10.16 0.89 -7.83
C ASN A 69 -9.50 -0.49 -7.94
N ALA A 70 -8.82 -0.96 -6.89
CA ALA A 70 -8.21 -2.29 -6.87
C ALA A 70 -9.26 -3.40 -6.90
N LEU A 71 -10.28 -3.30 -6.04
CA LEU A 71 -11.34 -4.30 -5.92
C LEU A 71 -12.25 -4.34 -7.16
N THR A 72 -12.35 -3.22 -7.89
CA THR A 72 -13.08 -3.12 -9.17
C THR A 72 -12.20 -3.31 -10.41
N LYS A 73 -10.91 -3.69 -10.24
CA LYS A 73 -9.94 -3.94 -11.32
C LYS A 73 -9.65 -2.74 -12.23
N LYS A 74 -9.88 -1.51 -11.74
CA LYS A 74 -9.53 -0.27 -12.45
C LYS A 74 -8.03 0.05 -12.37
N ILE A 75 -7.35 -0.47 -11.36
CA ILE A 75 -5.89 -0.40 -11.21
C ILE A 75 -5.31 -1.79 -11.01
N ARG A 76 -4.02 -1.94 -11.29
CA ARG A 76 -3.24 -3.14 -10.99
C ARG A 76 -2.03 -2.78 -10.11
N CYS A 77 -1.89 -3.51 -9.01
CA CYS A 77 -0.68 -3.52 -8.20
C CYS A 77 0.28 -4.59 -8.72
N LYS A 78 1.53 -4.20 -9.02
CA LYS A 78 2.60 -5.08 -9.52
C LYS A 78 3.21 -5.94 -8.41
N ILE A 79 2.96 -5.59 -7.14
CA ILE A 79 3.38 -6.38 -5.97
C ILE A 79 2.44 -7.58 -5.77
N TRP A 80 1.17 -7.44 -6.16
CA TRP A 80 0.15 -8.49 -6.07
C TRP A 80 0.15 -9.43 -7.28
N PRO A 81 -0.51 -10.60 -7.17
CA PRO A 81 -0.77 -11.47 -8.31
C PRO A 81 -1.43 -10.71 -9.48
N SER A 82 -1.09 -11.10 -10.70
CA SER A 82 -1.55 -10.41 -11.91
C SER A 82 -3.06 -10.39 -12.10
N ASP A 83 -3.76 -11.36 -11.51
CA ASP A 83 -5.18 -11.58 -11.62
C ASP A 83 -5.98 -11.06 -10.42
N TYR A 84 -5.35 -10.49 -9.39
CA TYR A 84 -6.04 -9.94 -8.21
C TYR A 84 -7.17 -8.95 -8.60
N PRO A 85 -8.36 -9.00 -7.96
CA PRO A 85 -8.80 -9.89 -6.87
C PRO A 85 -9.43 -11.21 -7.36
N GLY A 86 -8.92 -11.77 -8.46
CA GLY A 86 -9.43 -12.97 -9.11
C GLY A 86 -10.81 -12.74 -9.72
N ASN A 87 -11.70 -13.73 -9.62
CA ASN A 87 -13.08 -13.66 -10.10
C ASN A 87 -14.09 -13.18 -9.03
N ARG A 88 -13.60 -12.59 -7.93
CA ARG A 88 -14.45 -12.16 -6.81
C ARG A 88 -15.38 -11.02 -7.26
N LYS A 89 -16.67 -11.14 -6.92
CA LYS A 89 -17.73 -10.18 -7.31
C LYS A 89 -18.27 -9.37 -6.13
N SER A 90 -17.97 -9.75 -4.90
CA SER A 90 -18.41 -9.08 -3.68
C SER A 90 -17.30 -9.10 -2.63
N PHE A 91 -17.30 -8.08 -1.78
CA PHE A 91 -16.35 -7.89 -0.70
C PHE A 91 -17.10 -7.45 0.55
N THR A 92 -16.69 -7.94 1.71
CA THR A 92 -17.24 -7.57 3.00
C THR A 92 -16.17 -6.83 3.78
N PHE A 93 -16.54 -5.72 4.41
CA PHE A 93 -15.71 -4.98 5.34
C PHE A 93 -16.26 -5.19 6.74
N GLU A 94 -15.43 -5.73 7.62
CA GLU A 94 -15.80 -6.02 8.99
C GLU A 94 -15.06 -5.05 9.92
N CYS A 95 -15.79 -4.48 10.89
CA CYS A 95 -15.19 -3.75 12.00
C CYS A 95 -15.04 -4.73 13.17
N PHE A 96 -13.84 -4.79 13.74
CA PHE A 96 -13.51 -5.60 14.91
C PHE A 96 -13.41 -4.73 16.17
#